data_AF-A0A1B6LAV7-F1
#
_entry.id   AF-A0A1B6LAV7-F1
#
_cell.length_a   1.000
_cell.length_b   1.000
_cell.length_c   1.000
_cell.angle_alpha   90.00
_cell.angle_beta   90.00
_cell.angle_gamma   90.00
#
_symmetry.space_group_name_H-M   'P 1'
#
loop_
_entity.id
_entity.type
_entity.pdbx_description
1 polymer ?
#
loop_
_entity_poly.entity_id
_entity_poly.type
_entity_poly.pdbx_seq_one_letter_code
_entity_poly.pdbx_strand_id
1 'polypeptide(L)'
;MYFAQDGMVALAQQKAVAVALYTLLKQQETLKQTEEFLSKGPPPDFEYIQEPPSISALDLDVVKLTAQFVARNGRQFLTSLMNKEQRNFQFDFLRPHHSLFQYFTKLLEQYTKVLIPCKDVMVRLGTECVSPFDVLAQVKYRAGWLTFRSDQSRREEERQEQERVAYAQIDWHDFVVVETVDYMVEDVGNFPSPTTPQWVGVRILIQERIEENMNEEKDFEGSHDEYRSGNIEEEGEKIEEEKTSEEKSEELLISSDENNAKDNNQVEDMVEDSDSEEELAASPTPPLPATSSLQP
;
A
#
# COMPACT_ATOMS: atom_id res chain seq x y z
N MET A 1 13.96 -45.66 -41.33
CA MET A 1 12.99 -45.02 -40.41
C MET A 1 13.65 -43.93 -39.59
N TYR A 2 14.66 -44.23 -38.77
CA TYR A 2 15.35 -43.28 -37.87
C TYR A 2 15.47 -41.82 -38.33
N PHE A 3 16.06 -41.53 -39.50
CA PHE A 3 16.21 -40.16 -40.03
C PHE A 3 14.94 -39.29 -40.11
N ALA A 4 13.75 -39.90 -40.19
CA ALA A 4 12.49 -39.14 -40.18
C ALA A 4 12.12 -38.64 -38.77
N GLN A 5 12.58 -39.31 -37.72
CA GLN A 5 12.22 -39.05 -36.33
C GLN A 5 13.05 -37.91 -35.75
N ASP A 6 14.37 -37.90 -36.01
CA ASP A 6 15.26 -36.79 -35.64
C ASP A 6 14.83 -35.47 -36.30
N GLY A 7 14.40 -35.52 -37.56
CA GLY A 7 13.89 -34.34 -38.29
C GLY A 7 12.63 -33.74 -37.65
N MET A 8 11.74 -34.56 -37.08
CA MET A 8 10.58 -34.07 -36.33
C MET A 8 10.98 -33.48 -34.98
N VAL A 9 11.92 -34.09 -34.26
CA VAL A 9 12.44 -33.57 -32.98
C VAL A 9 13.10 -32.22 -33.19
N ALA A 10 13.98 -32.08 -34.17
CA ALA A 10 14.63 -30.82 -34.51
C ALA A 10 13.62 -29.71 -34.86
N LEU A 11 12.58 -30.04 -35.64
CA LEU A 11 11.52 -29.08 -36.03
C LEU A 11 10.59 -28.72 -34.86
N ALA A 12 10.33 -29.65 -33.92
CA ALA A 12 9.61 -29.36 -32.68
C ALA A 12 10.43 -28.45 -31.74
N GLN A 13 11.73 -28.73 -31.61
CA GLN A 13 12.65 -27.94 -30.79
C GLN A 13 12.86 -26.53 -31.37
N GLN A 14 12.97 -26.39 -32.70
CA GLN A 14 13.02 -25.10 -33.38
C GLN A 14 11.73 -24.28 -33.20
N LYS A 15 10.56 -24.94 -33.20
CA LYS A 15 9.28 -24.29 -32.83
C LYS A 15 9.25 -23.85 -31.36
N ALA A 16 9.72 -24.68 -30.43
CA ALA A 16 9.77 -24.32 -29.01
C ALA A 16 10.68 -23.10 -28.76
N VAL A 17 11.84 -23.04 -29.41
CA VAL A 17 12.72 -21.85 -29.37
C VAL A 17 12.03 -20.61 -29.96
N ALA A 18 11.33 -20.74 -31.09
CA ALA A 18 10.59 -19.61 -31.67
C ALA A 18 9.46 -19.09 -30.76
N VAL A 19 8.75 -19.98 -30.07
CA VAL A 19 7.74 -19.61 -29.06
C VAL A 19 8.39 -18.92 -27.86
N ALA A 20 9.49 -19.47 -27.33
CA ALA A 20 10.20 -18.89 -26.19
C ALA A 20 10.77 -17.48 -26.49
N LEU A 21 11.29 -17.26 -27.70
CA LEU A 21 11.73 -15.94 -28.15
C LEU A 21 10.56 -14.96 -28.32
N TYR A 22 9.41 -15.43 -28.83
CA TYR A 22 8.20 -14.60 -28.92
C TYR A 22 7.67 -14.20 -27.53
N THR A 23 7.63 -15.12 -26.56
CA THR A 23 7.21 -14.79 -25.18
C THR A 23 8.20 -13.86 -24.50
N LEU A 24 9.51 -14.01 -24.70
CA LEU A 24 10.52 -13.10 -24.15
C LEU A 24 10.43 -11.69 -24.75
N LEU A 25 10.24 -11.57 -26.07
CA LEU A 25 10.00 -10.28 -26.73
C LEU A 25 8.74 -9.61 -26.18
N LYS A 26 7.64 -10.36 -26.08
CA LYS A 26 6.37 -9.85 -25.56
C LYS A 26 6.44 -9.47 -24.07
N GLN A 27 7.21 -10.22 -23.26
CA GLN A 27 7.51 -9.87 -21.89
C GLN A 27 8.27 -8.53 -21.83
N GLN A 28 9.30 -8.35 -22.66
CA GLN A 28 10.04 -7.08 -22.73
C GLN A 28 9.16 -5.91 -23.20
N GLU A 29 8.24 -6.13 -24.15
CA GLU A 29 7.25 -5.13 -24.56
C GLU A 29 6.32 -4.76 -23.40
N THR A 30 5.79 -5.74 -22.65
CA THR A 30 4.96 -5.45 -21.47
C THR A 30 5.74 -4.73 -20.38
N LEU A 31 7.00 -5.07 -20.13
CA LEU A 31 7.85 -4.39 -19.15
C LEU A 31 8.08 -2.92 -19.54
N LYS A 32 8.45 -2.63 -20.80
CA LYS A 32 8.57 -1.27 -21.34
C LYS A 32 7.28 -0.48 -21.22
N GLN A 33 6.13 -1.12 -21.45
CA GLN A 33 4.82 -0.49 -21.27
C GLN A 33 4.51 -0.21 -19.79
N THR A 34 4.89 -1.11 -18.87
CA THR A 34 4.77 -0.85 -17.43
C THR A 34 5.66 0.32 -17.00
N GLU A 35 6.88 0.40 -17.54
CA GLU A 35 7.87 1.45 -17.26
C GLU A 35 7.39 2.82 -17.79
N GLU A 36 6.78 2.89 -18.97
CA GLU A 36 6.16 4.12 -19.49
C GLU A 36 5.01 4.62 -18.60
N PHE A 37 4.16 3.73 -18.10
CA PHE A 37 3.08 4.11 -17.19
C PHE A 37 3.61 4.50 -15.80
N LEU A 38 4.57 3.76 -15.23
CA LEU A 38 5.16 4.07 -13.93
C LEU A 38 5.93 5.40 -13.94
N SER A 39 6.66 5.71 -15.02
CA SER A 39 7.44 6.96 -15.14
C SER A 39 6.59 8.20 -15.43
N LYS A 40 5.42 8.06 -16.08
CA LYS A 40 4.48 9.17 -16.32
C LYS A 40 3.41 9.32 -15.25
N GLY A 41 3.19 8.29 -14.43
CA GLY A 41 2.23 8.29 -13.33
C GLY A 41 0.75 8.24 -13.77
N PRO A 42 -0.19 8.24 -12.81
CA PRO A 42 -1.61 8.19 -13.11
C PRO A 42 -2.07 9.45 -13.89
N PRO A 43 -2.99 9.31 -14.87
CA PRO A 43 -3.62 10.45 -15.53
C PRO A 43 -4.46 11.25 -14.51
N PRO A 44 -4.56 12.59 -14.64
CA PRO A 44 -5.32 13.41 -13.70
C PRO A 44 -6.79 12.97 -13.56
N ASP A 45 -7.35 13.04 -12.35
CA ASP A 45 -8.74 12.66 -12.10
C ASP A 45 -9.76 13.53 -12.86
N PHE A 46 -11.01 13.06 -12.94
CA PHE A 46 -12.11 13.81 -13.56
C PHE A 46 -12.65 14.90 -12.62
N GLU A 47 -11.87 15.96 -12.42
CA GLU A 47 -12.13 17.02 -11.44
C GLU A 47 -13.55 17.62 -11.51
N TYR A 48 -14.14 17.69 -12.71
CA TYR A 48 -15.43 18.35 -12.98
C TYR A 48 -16.64 17.39 -13.11
N ILE A 49 -16.44 16.08 -12.91
CA ILE A 49 -17.51 15.08 -12.96
C ILE A 49 -17.75 14.55 -11.56
N GLN A 50 -18.93 14.79 -11.00
CA GLN A 50 -19.39 14.23 -9.73
C GLN A 50 -20.84 13.81 -9.89
N GLU A 51 -21.10 12.51 -9.80
CA GLU A 51 -22.45 11.97 -9.87
C GLU A 51 -23.23 12.37 -8.61
N PRO A 52 -24.46 12.88 -8.72
CA PRO A 52 -25.26 13.22 -7.56
C PRO A 52 -25.66 11.92 -6.83
N PRO A 53 -25.51 11.86 -5.49
CA PRO A 53 -26.09 10.76 -4.71
C PRO A 53 -27.62 10.81 -4.81
N SER A 54 -28.30 9.72 -4.46
CA SER A 54 -29.78 9.66 -4.43
C SER A 54 -30.37 10.73 -3.50
N ILE A 55 -30.90 11.81 -4.10
CA ILE A 55 -31.31 13.03 -3.42
C ILE A 55 -32.56 13.63 -4.09
N SER A 56 -33.37 14.38 -3.34
CA SER A 56 -34.43 15.20 -3.90
C SER A 56 -33.88 16.30 -4.81
N ALA A 57 -34.59 16.64 -5.89
CA ALA A 57 -34.21 17.72 -6.79
C ALA A 57 -34.11 19.08 -6.07
N LEU A 58 -35.00 19.34 -5.09
CA LEU A 58 -34.97 20.56 -4.28
C LEU A 58 -33.69 20.65 -3.44
N ASP A 59 -33.36 19.57 -2.73
CA ASP A 59 -32.18 19.55 -1.84
C ASP A 59 -30.88 19.59 -2.66
N LEU A 60 -30.86 19.03 -3.86
CA LEU A 60 -29.76 19.14 -4.83
C LEU A 60 -29.52 20.59 -5.28
N ASP A 61 -30.58 21.36 -5.55
CA ASP A 61 -30.46 22.78 -5.87
C ASP A 61 -30.04 23.61 -4.64
N VAL A 62 -30.54 23.30 -3.44
CA VAL A 62 -30.10 23.94 -2.18
C VAL A 62 -28.61 23.67 -1.90
N VAL A 63 -28.15 22.43 -2.07
CA VAL A 63 -26.73 22.05 -1.90
C VAL A 63 -25.85 22.78 -2.92
N LYS A 64 -26.23 22.78 -4.21
CA LYS A 64 -25.46 23.46 -5.28
C LYS A 64 -25.39 24.98 -5.06
N LEU A 65 -26.52 25.62 -4.76
CA LEU A 65 -26.59 27.05 -4.48
C LEU A 65 -25.71 27.40 -3.27
N THR A 66 -25.82 26.62 -2.19
CA THR A 66 -25.00 26.82 -0.99
C THR A 66 -23.50 26.64 -1.28
N ALA A 67 -23.12 25.60 -2.03
CA ALA A 67 -21.73 25.37 -2.43
C ALA A 67 -21.19 26.53 -3.30
N GLN A 68 -21.98 27.05 -4.24
CA GLN A 68 -21.58 28.20 -5.06
C GLN A 68 -21.38 29.49 -4.22
N PHE A 69 -22.28 29.76 -3.27
CA PHE A 69 -22.12 30.90 -2.36
C PHE A 69 -20.93 30.73 -1.40
N VAL A 70 -20.67 29.52 -0.91
CA VAL A 70 -19.48 29.23 -0.08
C VAL A 70 -18.19 29.34 -0.90
N ALA A 71 -18.15 28.86 -2.14
CA ALA A 71 -16.99 29.00 -3.03
C ALA A 71 -16.62 30.46 -3.28
N ARG A 72 -17.61 31.34 -3.43
CA ARG A 72 -17.41 32.78 -3.64
C ARG A 72 -17.02 33.56 -2.38
N ASN A 73 -17.60 33.22 -1.22
CA ASN A 73 -17.44 34.00 0.02
C ASN A 73 -16.45 33.37 1.03
N GLY A 74 -15.96 32.16 0.75
CA GLY A 74 -14.96 31.45 1.55
C GLY A 74 -15.46 30.88 2.88
N ARG A 75 -14.52 30.27 3.61
CA ARG A 75 -14.79 29.48 4.85
C ARG A 75 -15.49 30.28 5.95
N GLN A 76 -15.30 31.61 6.03
CA GLN A 76 -15.98 32.44 7.02
C GLN A 76 -17.50 32.48 6.82
N PHE A 77 -17.98 32.46 5.57
CA PHE A 77 -19.40 32.37 5.26
C PHE A 77 -19.96 30.99 5.64
N LEU A 78 -19.23 29.91 5.36
CA LEU A 78 -19.61 28.55 5.76
C LEU A 78 -19.80 28.41 7.28
N THR A 79 -18.82 28.84 8.08
CA THR A 79 -18.92 28.84 9.55
C THR A 79 -20.12 29.68 10.04
N SER A 80 -20.35 30.83 9.42
CA SER A 80 -21.47 31.72 9.76
C SER A 80 -22.84 31.13 9.42
N LEU A 81 -22.95 30.41 8.30
CA LEU A 81 -24.17 29.72 7.88
C LEU A 81 -24.47 28.53 8.80
N MET A 82 -23.48 27.67 9.02
CA MET A 82 -23.58 26.50 9.89
C MET A 82 -24.01 26.87 11.32
N ASN A 83 -23.49 27.97 11.87
CA ASN A 83 -23.89 28.45 13.21
C ASN A 83 -25.31 29.00 13.28
N LYS A 84 -25.83 29.59 12.19
CA LYS A 84 -27.21 30.12 12.12
C LYS A 84 -28.22 28.99 11.93
N GLU A 85 -27.96 28.13 10.97
CA GLU A 85 -28.86 27.05 10.54
C GLU A 85 -28.65 25.75 11.33
N GLN A 86 -27.92 25.77 12.46
CA GLN A 86 -27.59 24.59 13.29
C GLN A 86 -28.79 23.76 13.80
N ARG A 87 -30.02 24.28 13.66
CA ARG A 87 -31.31 23.63 14.03
C ARG A 87 -32.17 23.28 12.81
N ASN A 88 -31.71 23.56 11.60
CA ASN A 88 -32.44 23.37 10.36
C ASN A 88 -31.84 22.17 9.60
N PHE A 89 -32.58 21.06 9.60
CA PHE A 89 -32.14 19.81 8.97
C PHE A 89 -31.79 19.96 7.49
N GLN A 90 -32.38 20.95 6.78
CA GLN A 90 -32.04 21.21 5.38
C GLN A 90 -30.59 21.64 5.17
N PHE A 91 -29.89 22.11 6.21
CA PHE A 91 -28.47 22.47 6.17
C PHE A 91 -27.55 21.48 6.91
N ASP A 92 -28.07 20.32 7.36
CA ASP A 92 -27.24 19.31 8.03
C ASP A 92 -26.21 18.66 7.10
N PHE A 93 -26.36 18.80 5.78
CA PHE A 93 -25.32 18.46 4.80
C PHE A 93 -24.01 19.26 4.97
N LEU A 94 -24.00 20.34 5.77
CA LEU A 94 -22.79 21.07 6.15
C LEU A 94 -21.98 20.39 7.26
N ARG A 95 -22.50 19.33 7.89
CA ARG A 95 -21.82 18.57 8.96
C ARG A 95 -21.04 17.37 8.38
N PRO A 96 -19.77 17.12 8.79
CA PRO A 96 -18.96 16.02 8.25
C PRO A 96 -19.55 14.59 8.35
N HIS A 97 -20.48 14.34 9.28
CA HIS A 97 -21.15 13.05 9.44
C HIS A 97 -22.36 12.84 8.52
N HIS A 98 -22.79 13.86 7.77
CA HIS A 98 -23.95 13.75 6.88
C HIS A 98 -23.54 13.18 5.52
N SER A 99 -24.31 12.24 4.96
CA SER A 99 -24.00 11.56 3.69
C SER A 99 -23.70 12.54 2.54
N LEU A 100 -24.53 13.58 2.41
CA LEU A 100 -24.37 14.63 1.40
C LEU A 100 -23.15 15.55 1.60
N PHE A 101 -22.45 15.51 2.74
CA PHE A 101 -21.30 16.39 3.00
C PHE A 101 -20.15 16.15 2.02
N GLN A 102 -19.91 14.89 1.62
CA GLN A 102 -18.90 14.56 0.61
C GLN A 102 -19.23 15.20 -0.74
N TYR A 103 -20.49 15.08 -1.18
CA TYR A 103 -20.97 15.70 -2.42
C TYR A 103 -20.93 17.24 -2.37
N PHE A 104 -21.36 17.84 -1.25
CA PHE A 104 -21.23 19.29 -1.02
C PHE A 104 -19.78 19.76 -1.09
N THR A 105 -18.85 19.02 -0.47
CA THR A 105 -17.42 19.36 -0.45
C THR A 105 -16.81 19.27 -1.85
N LYS A 106 -17.18 18.26 -2.64
CA LYS A 106 -16.72 18.10 -4.02
C LYS A 106 -17.29 19.16 -4.96
N LEU A 107 -18.57 19.55 -4.80
CA LEU A 107 -19.14 20.71 -5.49
C LEU A 107 -18.44 22.02 -5.10
N LEU A 108 -18.08 22.20 -3.83
CA LEU A 108 -17.35 23.38 -3.35
C LEU A 108 -15.94 23.46 -3.95
N GLU A 109 -15.21 22.34 -4.01
CA GLU A 109 -13.92 22.25 -4.71
C GLU A 109 -14.06 22.65 -6.19
N GLN A 110 -15.07 22.10 -6.89
CA GLN A 110 -15.35 22.41 -8.30
C GLN A 110 -15.69 23.88 -8.54
N TYR A 111 -16.66 24.44 -7.80
CA TYR A 111 -17.04 25.84 -7.96
C TYR A 111 -15.88 26.78 -7.63
N THR A 112 -15.02 26.43 -6.67
CA THR A 112 -13.80 27.21 -6.39
C THR A 112 -12.83 27.18 -7.57
N LYS A 113 -12.57 26.00 -8.16
CA LYS A 113 -11.70 25.86 -9.35
C LYS A 113 -12.23 26.60 -10.59
N VAL A 114 -13.55 26.64 -10.79
CA VAL A 114 -14.19 27.34 -11.91
C VAL A 114 -14.24 28.86 -11.71
N LEU A 115 -14.52 29.32 -10.48
CA LEU A 115 -14.61 30.76 -10.17
C LEU A 115 -13.23 31.41 -9.96
N ILE A 116 -12.22 30.64 -9.55
CA ILE A 116 -10.85 31.09 -9.26
C ILE A 116 -9.85 30.10 -9.90
N PRO A 117 -9.75 30.06 -11.24
CA PRO A 117 -8.87 29.12 -11.93
C PRO A 117 -7.38 29.45 -11.71
N CYS A 118 -6.59 28.41 -11.40
CA CYS A 118 -5.13 28.54 -11.35
C CYS A 118 -4.56 28.93 -12.72
N LYS A 119 -3.48 29.72 -12.73
CA LYS A 119 -2.85 30.22 -13.97
C LYS A 119 -2.45 29.09 -14.92
N ASP A 120 -2.00 27.96 -14.38
CA ASP A 120 -1.54 26.80 -15.15
C ASP A 120 -2.69 26.05 -15.84
N VAL A 121 -3.91 26.16 -15.31
CA VAL A 121 -5.13 25.69 -15.99
C VAL A 121 -5.43 26.57 -17.20
N MET A 122 -5.35 27.90 -17.04
CA MET A 122 -5.55 28.85 -18.14
C MET A 122 -4.52 28.68 -19.27
N VAL A 123 -3.26 28.39 -18.94
CA VAL A 123 -2.21 28.08 -19.93
C VAL A 123 -2.51 26.78 -20.67
N ARG A 124 -2.85 25.69 -19.96
CA ARG A 124 -3.20 24.40 -20.58
C ARG A 124 -4.40 24.49 -21.52
N LEU A 125 -5.48 25.11 -21.07
CA LEU A 125 -6.66 25.36 -21.92
C LEU A 125 -6.31 26.22 -23.15
N GLY A 126 -5.36 27.15 -23.02
CA GLY A 126 -4.83 27.95 -24.13
C GLY A 126 -4.02 27.15 -25.16
N THR A 127 -3.37 26.04 -24.77
CA THR A 127 -2.73 25.10 -25.70
C THR A 127 -3.72 24.09 -26.29
N GLU A 128 -4.62 23.54 -25.46
CA GLU A 128 -5.60 22.51 -25.84
C GLU A 128 -6.65 23.04 -26.83
N CYS A 129 -7.00 24.33 -26.76
CA CYS A 129 -7.93 24.94 -27.73
C CYS A 129 -7.31 25.22 -29.11
N VAL A 130 -5.97 25.21 -29.22
CA VAL A 130 -5.24 25.36 -30.49
C VAL A 130 -4.90 24.00 -31.10
N SER A 131 -4.64 22.98 -30.28
CA SER A 131 -4.15 21.67 -30.71
C SER A 131 -5.05 20.51 -30.24
N PRO A 132 -5.94 20.00 -31.10
CA PRO A 132 -6.73 18.80 -30.83
C PRO A 132 -5.88 17.53 -30.63
N PHE A 133 -4.63 17.53 -31.09
CA PHE A 133 -3.72 16.39 -30.97
C PHE A 133 -3.25 16.15 -29.54
N ASP A 134 -3.07 17.21 -28.75
CA ASP A 134 -2.66 17.09 -27.35
C ASP A 134 -3.79 16.50 -26.48
N VAL A 135 -5.03 16.93 -26.72
CA VAL A 135 -6.22 16.32 -26.11
C VAL A 135 -6.34 14.84 -26.50
N LEU A 136 -6.12 14.51 -27.77
CA LEU A 136 -6.11 13.11 -28.24
C LEU A 136 -4.99 12.28 -27.59
N ALA A 137 -3.81 12.86 -27.34
CA ALA A 137 -2.72 12.20 -26.65
C ALA A 137 -3.07 11.92 -25.17
N GLN A 138 -3.65 12.91 -24.47
CA GLN A 138 -4.15 12.73 -23.09
C GLN A 138 -5.23 11.63 -23.01
N VAL A 139 -6.18 11.60 -23.95
CA VAL A 139 -7.25 10.58 -24.00
C VAL A 139 -6.66 9.19 -24.25
N LYS A 140 -5.72 9.05 -25.19
CA LYS A 140 -5.00 7.78 -25.44
C LYS A 140 -4.23 7.31 -24.22
N TYR A 141 -3.52 8.21 -23.53
CA TYR A 141 -2.79 7.89 -22.32
C TYR A 141 -3.72 7.41 -21.19
N ARG A 142 -4.83 8.12 -20.95
CA ARG A 142 -5.85 7.71 -19.96
C ARG A 142 -6.47 6.35 -20.30
N ALA A 143 -6.80 6.11 -21.57
CA ALA A 143 -7.35 4.82 -22.00
C ALA A 143 -6.35 3.67 -21.76
N GLY A 144 -5.09 3.86 -22.15
CA GLY A 144 -4.01 2.92 -21.89
C GLY A 144 -3.81 2.63 -20.40
N TRP A 145 -3.77 3.68 -19.57
CA TRP A 145 -3.65 3.55 -18.12
C TRP A 145 -4.84 2.79 -17.50
N LEU A 146 -6.07 3.06 -17.94
CA LEU A 146 -7.25 2.34 -17.44
C LEU A 146 -7.20 0.86 -17.81
N THR A 147 -6.81 0.52 -19.04
CA THR A 147 -6.58 -0.89 -19.42
C THR A 147 -5.46 -1.52 -18.60
N PHE A 148 -4.33 -0.81 -18.41
CA PHE A 148 -3.19 -1.28 -17.61
C PHE A 148 -3.57 -1.55 -16.15
N ARG A 149 -4.27 -0.62 -15.49
CA ARG A 149 -4.70 -0.78 -14.10
C ARG A 149 -5.67 -1.93 -13.92
N SER A 150 -6.62 -2.11 -14.85
CA SER A 150 -7.53 -3.26 -14.85
C SER A 150 -6.76 -4.58 -15.01
N ASP A 151 -5.77 -4.61 -15.91
CA ASP A 151 -4.88 -5.75 -16.12
C ASP A 151 -3.98 -6.05 -14.91
N GLN A 152 -3.55 -5.03 -14.15
CA GLN A 152 -2.78 -5.23 -12.91
C GLN A 152 -3.66 -5.79 -11.79
N SER A 153 -4.87 -5.24 -11.58
CA SER A 153 -5.85 -5.76 -10.61
C SER A 153 -6.12 -7.24 -10.89
N ARG A 154 -6.49 -7.57 -12.14
CA ARG A 154 -6.74 -8.94 -12.57
C ARG A 154 -5.54 -9.88 -12.38
N ARG A 155 -4.29 -9.43 -12.59
CA ARG A 155 -3.08 -10.24 -12.34
C ARG A 155 -2.69 -10.34 -10.86
N GLU A 156 -3.25 -9.52 -9.99
CA GLU A 156 -3.15 -9.64 -8.54
C GLU A 156 -4.21 -10.63 -8.04
N GLU A 157 -5.47 -10.47 -8.47
CA GLU A 157 -6.59 -11.40 -8.25
C GLU A 157 -6.27 -12.82 -8.75
N GLU A 158 -5.77 -12.97 -9.98
CA GLU A 158 -5.33 -14.26 -10.56
C GLU A 158 -4.18 -14.91 -9.75
N ARG A 159 -3.31 -14.11 -9.10
CA ARG A 159 -2.23 -14.61 -8.24
C ARG A 159 -2.73 -14.99 -6.85
N GLN A 160 -3.62 -14.21 -6.25
CA GLN A 160 -4.20 -14.49 -4.93
C GLN A 160 -5.09 -15.74 -4.99
N GLU A 161 -5.85 -15.94 -6.06
CA GLU A 161 -6.57 -17.20 -6.29
C GLU A 161 -5.61 -18.37 -6.55
N GLN A 162 -4.51 -18.17 -7.30
CA GLN A 162 -3.49 -19.20 -7.48
C GLN A 162 -2.81 -19.58 -6.15
N GLU A 163 -2.53 -18.61 -5.28
CA GLU A 163 -1.96 -18.84 -3.94
C GLU A 163 -2.97 -19.53 -3.02
N ARG A 164 -4.24 -19.12 -3.01
CA ARG A 164 -5.32 -19.78 -2.26
C ARG A 164 -5.50 -21.24 -2.70
N VAL A 165 -5.45 -21.51 -4.01
CA VAL A 165 -5.53 -22.86 -4.57
C VAL A 165 -4.26 -23.68 -4.24
N ALA A 166 -3.07 -23.09 -4.29
CA ALA A 166 -1.83 -23.76 -3.91
C ALA A 166 -1.79 -24.09 -2.41
N TYR A 167 -2.23 -23.16 -1.55
CA TYR A 167 -2.35 -23.36 -0.10
C TYR A 167 -3.33 -24.48 0.25
N ALA A 168 -4.47 -24.55 -0.46
CA ALA A 168 -5.43 -25.64 -0.35
C ALA A 168 -4.95 -26.99 -0.95
N GLN A 169 -3.80 -27.00 -1.65
CA GLN A 169 -3.15 -28.21 -2.17
C GLN A 169 -1.98 -28.69 -1.29
N ILE A 170 -1.62 -27.97 -0.22
CA ILE A 170 -0.63 -28.42 0.76
C ILE A 170 -1.22 -29.59 1.57
N ASP A 171 -0.56 -30.75 1.57
CA ASP A 171 -0.92 -31.83 2.50
C ASP A 171 -0.36 -31.55 3.89
N TRP A 172 -1.20 -30.96 4.74
CA TRP A 172 -0.87 -30.67 6.13
C TRP A 172 -0.68 -31.92 7.03
N HIS A 173 -0.75 -33.14 6.48
CA HIS A 173 -0.37 -34.37 7.16
C HIS A 173 1.04 -34.89 6.77
N ASP A 174 1.64 -34.40 5.68
CA ASP A 174 3.01 -34.76 5.27
C ASP A 174 4.04 -33.85 5.96
N PHE A 175 4.10 -33.94 7.29
CA PHE A 175 5.07 -33.20 8.11
C PHE A 175 6.00 -34.14 8.89
N VAL A 176 7.29 -33.81 8.90
CA VAL A 176 8.30 -34.48 9.73
C VAL A 176 8.55 -33.63 10.96
N VAL A 177 8.11 -34.10 12.13
CA VAL A 177 8.47 -33.47 13.41
C VAL A 177 9.96 -33.72 13.65
N VAL A 178 10.77 -32.67 13.54
CA VAL A 178 12.22 -32.71 13.79
C VAL A 178 12.52 -32.60 15.29
N GLU A 179 11.81 -31.71 15.98
CA GLU A 179 12.02 -31.38 17.39
C GLU A 179 10.71 -30.89 18.02
N THR A 180 10.54 -31.12 19.32
CA THR A 180 9.38 -30.65 20.12
C THR A 180 9.88 -29.75 21.23
N VAL A 181 9.46 -28.48 21.23
CA VAL A 181 9.82 -27.50 22.27
C VAL A 181 8.90 -27.68 23.48
N ASP A 182 9.37 -28.43 24.48
CA ASP A 182 8.66 -28.68 25.73
C ASP A 182 8.88 -27.53 26.73
N TYR A 183 7.90 -26.63 26.86
CA TYR A 183 7.95 -25.53 27.83
C TYR A 183 7.73 -26.02 29.27
N MET A 184 8.67 -25.69 30.16
CA MET A 184 8.52 -25.91 31.60
C MET A 184 7.68 -24.80 32.23
N VAL A 185 6.89 -25.11 33.26
CA VAL A 185 5.97 -24.14 33.93
C VAL A 185 6.72 -22.98 34.61
N GLU A 186 8.01 -23.16 34.91
CA GLU A 186 8.89 -22.16 35.51
C GLU A 186 9.71 -21.37 34.46
N ASP A 187 9.63 -21.74 33.18
CA ASP A 187 10.38 -21.11 32.10
C ASP A 187 9.66 -19.82 31.64
N VAL A 188 9.99 -18.71 32.30
CA VAL A 188 9.54 -17.36 31.92
C VAL A 188 10.30 -16.94 30.66
N GLY A 189 9.94 -17.55 29.54
CA GLY A 189 10.62 -17.40 28.27
C GLY A 189 10.75 -15.93 27.86
N ASN A 190 12.00 -15.46 27.78
CA ASN A 190 12.35 -14.09 27.40
C ASN A 190 12.20 -13.90 25.87
N PHE A 191 10.99 -14.14 25.36
CA PHE A 191 10.68 -14.03 23.95
C PHE A 191 10.69 -12.55 23.51
N PRO A 192 11.20 -12.24 22.31
CA PRO A 192 11.03 -10.91 21.73
C PRO A 192 9.53 -10.64 21.49
N SER A 193 9.15 -9.36 21.48
CA SER A 193 7.76 -8.96 21.26
C SER A 193 7.19 -9.54 19.95
N PRO A 194 5.91 -9.97 19.95
CA PRO A 194 5.30 -10.65 18.81
C PRO A 194 5.37 -9.77 17.57
N THR A 195 6.00 -10.30 16.53
CA THR A 195 6.33 -9.56 15.30
C THR A 195 5.26 -9.84 14.24
N THR A 196 4.58 -8.81 13.73
CA THR A 196 3.62 -8.99 12.63
C THR A 196 4.37 -9.19 11.29
N PRO A 197 3.77 -9.83 10.27
CA PRO A 197 4.48 -10.22 9.03
C PRO A 197 5.26 -9.08 8.35
N GLN A 198 4.71 -7.86 8.44
CA GLN A 198 5.30 -6.61 7.94
C GLN A 198 6.71 -6.34 8.49
N TRP A 199 6.97 -6.72 9.74
CA TRP A 199 8.22 -6.45 10.46
C TRP A 199 9.17 -7.64 10.50
N VAL A 200 8.76 -8.83 10.03
CA VAL A 200 9.62 -10.03 10.02
C VAL A 200 10.84 -9.79 9.12
N GLY A 201 10.65 -9.33 7.89
CA GLY A 201 11.76 -9.01 6.98
C GLY A 201 12.67 -7.89 7.51
N VAL A 202 12.09 -6.86 8.15
CA VAL A 202 12.85 -5.77 8.78
C VAL A 202 13.71 -6.29 9.93
N ARG A 203 13.17 -7.18 10.78
CA ARG A 203 13.91 -7.80 11.89
C ARG A 203 15.02 -8.73 11.41
N ILE A 204 14.83 -9.47 10.31
CA ILE A 204 15.89 -10.31 9.71
C ILE A 204 17.07 -9.43 9.27
N LEU A 205 16.81 -8.33 8.54
CA LEU A 205 17.86 -7.40 8.10
C LEU A 205 18.55 -6.65 9.26
N ILE A 206 17.86 -6.44 10.38
CA ILE A 206 18.46 -5.88 11.60
C ILE A 206 19.34 -6.93 12.30
N GLN A 207 18.88 -8.18 12.39
CA GLN A 207 19.63 -9.28 12.98
C GLN A 207 20.91 -9.57 12.19
N GLU A 208 20.82 -9.64 10.86
CA GLU A 208 21.94 -9.81 9.93
C GLU A 208 23.02 -8.74 10.17
N ARG A 209 22.64 -7.46 10.23
CA ARG A 209 23.57 -6.35 10.53
C ARG A 209 24.19 -6.43 11.92
N ILE A 210 23.44 -6.86 12.93
CA ILE A 210 23.99 -7.04 14.29
C ILE A 210 25.01 -8.19 14.28
N GLU A 211 24.74 -9.27 13.56
CA GLU A 211 25.67 -10.42 13.43
C GLU A 211 26.92 -10.10 12.59
N GLU A 212 26.81 -9.23 11.58
CA GLU A 212 27.96 -8.64 10.86
C GLU A 212 28.85 -7.84 11.83
N ASN A 213 28.30 -6.83 12.50
CA ASN A 213 29.04 -6.01 13.48
C ASN A 213 29.64 -6.84 14.62
N MET A 214 28.91 -7.81 15.17
CA MET A 214 29.36 -8.70 16.26
C MET A 214 30.38 -9.76 15.83
N ASN A 215 30.69 -9.87 14.53
CA ASN A 215 31.84 -10.62 14.02
C ASN A 215 33.03 -9.70 13.77
N GLU A 216 32.83 -8.50 13.23
CA GLU A 216 33.91 -7.53 13.04
C GLU A 216 34.63 -7.16 14.35
N GLU A 217 33.89 -7.04 15.47
CA GLU A 217 34.50 -6.79 16.79
C GLU A 217 35.38 -7.94 17.31
N LYS A 218 35.12 -9.20 16.90
CA LYS A 218 35.89 -10.37 17.37
C LYS A 218 37.25 -10.52 16.70
N ASP A 219 37.39 -10.05 15.46
CA ASP A 219 38.63 -10.20 14.70
C ASP A 219 39.70 -9.13 15.06
N PHE A 220 39.37 -8.17 15.94
CA PHE A 220 40.27 -7.05 16.28
C PHE A 220 41.07 -7.21 17.60
N GLU A 221 40.63 -8.04 18.56
CA GLU A 221 41.26 -8.15 19.90
C GLU A 221 42.56 -8.99 19.91
N GLY A 222 43.44 -8.80 18.92
CA GLY A 222 44.39 -9.84 18.48
C GLY A 222 45.86 -9.47 18.21
N SER A 223 46.33 -8.22 18.34
CA SER A 223 47.78 -7.93 18.18
C SER A 223 48.31 -6.60 18.73
N HIS A 224 49.00 -6.69 19.88
CA HIS A 224 50.27 -6.02 20.24
C HIS A 224 50.39 -4.47 20.31
N ASP A 225 51.04 -4.04 21.41
CA ASP A 225 51.60 -2.72 21.70
C ASP A 225 52.64 -2.23 20.65
N GLU A 226 52.91 -0.91 20.57
CA GLU A 226 54.01 -0.29 21.33
C GLU A 226 54.11 1.26 21.07
N TYR A 227 54.54 2.01 22.09
CA TYR A 227 54.52 3.47 22.22
C TYR A 227 55.20 4.30 21.12
N ARG A 228 54.70 5.52 20.87
CA ARG A 228 55.56 6.73 21.00
C ARG A 228 54.81 8.03 21.34
N SER A 229 55.29 8.73 22.38
CA SER A 229 54.89 10.10 22.76
C SER A 229 55.92 11.14 22.29
N GLY A 230 55.54 12.41 22.12
CA GLY A 230 56.48 13.53 22.00
C GLY A 230 56.03 14.81 21.27
N ASN A 231 55.27 15.66 21.98
CA ASN A 231 55.28 17.15 21.97
C ASN A 231 55.18 17.99 20.68
N ILE A 232 54.42 19.10 20.78
CA ILE A 232 54.89 20.49 20.52
C ILE A 232 53.87 21.51 21.06
N GLU A 233 54.38 22.54 21.72
CA GLU A 233 53.67 23.58 22.49
C GLU A 233 54.36 24.94 22.19
N GLU A 234 53.76 26.13 22.05
CA GLU A 234 52.38 26.69 22.04
C GLU A 234 52.41 27.91 21.04
N GLU A 235 51.42 28.74 20.72
CA GLU A 235 50.09 29.15 21.26
C GLU A 235 49.20 29.65 20.09
N GLY A 236 47.98 30.20 20.31
CA GLY A 236 47.23 30.96 19.29
C GLY A 236 45.72 31.15 19.54
N GLU A 237 45.22 32.39 19.53
CA GLU A 237 43.86 32.78 19.94
C GLU A 237 42.77 32.70 18.83
N LYS A 238 41.57 32.16 19.19
CA LYS A 238 40.23 32.35 18.58
C LYS A 238 39.98 32.04 17.08
N ILE A 239 39.03 31.13 16.82
CA ILE A 239 37.64 31.44 16.35
C ILE A 239 36.75 30.18 16.51
N GLU A 240 35.43 30.34 16.41
CA GLU A 240 34.38 29.37 16.78
C GLU A 240 34.08 28.35 15.67
N GLU A 241 33.95 27.05 16.01
CA GLU A 241 32.98 26.10 15.38
C GLU A 241 32.86 24.78 16.21
N GLU A 242 32.05 23.83 15.72
CA GLU A 242 31.22 22.88 16.49
C GLU A 242 31.89 21.78 17.36
N LYS A 243 31.24 21.49 18.50
CA LYS A 243 31.30 20.28 19.36
C LYS A 243 29.96 20.17 20.10
N THR A 244 29.35 19.01 20.38
CA THR A 244 29.69 17.59 20.14
C THR A 244 28.49 16.83 19.56
N SER A 245 28.71 15.65 18.96
CA SER A 245 27.64 14.80 18.40
C SER A 245 27.71 13.35 18.93
N GLU A 246 27.55 13.18 20.25
CA GLU A 246 27.65 11.86 20.92
C GLU A 246 26.51 11.54 21.90
N GLU A 247 25.64 12.50 22.26
CA GLU A 247 24.47 12.25 23.14
C GLU A 247 23.15 11.98 22.37
N LYS A 248 23.18 12.02 21.03
CA LYS A 248 21.95 11.99 20.19
C LYS A 248 21.49 10.60 19.76
N SER A 249 22.24 9.55 20.11
CA SER A 249 21.99 8.17 19.67
C SER A 249 20.86 7.49 20.45
N GLU A 250 20.72 7.80 21.75
CA GLU A 250 19.86 7.04 22.67
C GLU A 250 18.49 7.69 22.93
N GLU A 251 18.33 9.00 22.72
CA GLU A 251 17.09 9.73 23.06
C GLU A 251 15.98 9.60 21.99
N LEU A 252 16.29 9.09 20.79
CA LEU A 252 15.43 9.22 19.59
C LEU A 252 14.35 8.14 19.40
N LEU A 253 14.13 7.24 20.36
CA LEU A 253 13.12 6.17 20.26
C LEU A 253 12.10 6.12 21.43
N ILE A 254 12.08 7.12 22.32
CA ILE A 254 11.09 7.21 23.41
C ILE A 254 10.27 8.51 23.31
N SER A 255 9.34 8.56 22.34
CA SER A 255 8.21 9.50 22.41
C SER A 255 7.00 9.01 21.59
N SER A 256 5.88 8.82 22.28
CA SER A 256 4.50 8.67 21.75
C SER A 256 4.20 7.50 20.79
N ASP A 257 3.12 6.73 20.93
CA ASP A 257 1.93 6.86 21.80
C ASP A 257 1.63 5.56 22.57
N GLU A 258 1.69 5.60 23.90
CA GLU A 258 0.81 4.75 24.71
C GLU A 258 -0.61 5.33 24.65
N ASN A 259 -1.48 4.77 23.80
CA ASN A 259 -2.91 4.70 24.07
C ASN A 259 -3.65 3.75 23.11
N ASN A 260 -4.67 3.06 23.63
CA ASN A 260 -5.64 2.27 22.85
C ASN A 260 -5.07 1.03 22.13
N ALA A 261 -4.34 0.18 22.86
CA ALA A 261 -4.15 -1.22 22.49
C ALA A 261 -5.50 -1.95 22.48
N LYS A 262 -6.18 -1.93 21.33
CA LYS A 262 -7.31 -2.82 21.06
C LYS A 262 -6.78 -4.21 20.76
N ASP A 263 -7.32 -5.19 21.48
CA ASP A 263 -7.12 -6.61 21.27
C ASP A 263 -7.57 -6.99 19.85
N ASN A 264 -6.62 -7.00 18.90
CA ASN A 264 -6.91 -7.16 17.48
C ASN A 264 -6.80 -8.63 17.06
N ASN A 265 -7.52 -9.49 17.78
CA ASN A 265 -7.87 -10.85 17.35
C ASN A 265 -8.92 -10.79 16.20
N GLN A 266 -8.63 -9.96 15.20
CA GLN A 266 -9.41 -9.85 13.99
C GLN A 266 -8.93 -10.96 13.05
N VAL A 267 -9.56 -12.13 13.20
CA VAL A 267 -9.81 -12.97 12.04
C VAL A 267 -10.38 -12.08 10.93
N GLU A 268 -9.87 -12.22 9.71
CA GLU A 268 -10.39 -11.44 8.59
C GLU A 268 -11.84 -11.85 8.36
N ASP A 269 -12.78 -10.91 8.56
CA ASP A 269 -14.20 -11.14 8.37
C ASP A 269 -14.47 -11.50 6.91
N MET A 270 -14.57 -12.80 6.64
CA MET A 270 -14.86 -13.37 5.33
C MET A 270 -16.16 -12.78 4.82
N VAL A 271 -16.06 -11.87 3.85
CA VAL A 271 -17.20 -11.06 3.41
C VAL A 271 -18.33 -11.96 2.89
N GLU A 272 -19.50 -11.77 3.49
CA GLU A 272 -20.69 -12.61 3.32
C GLU A 272 -21.39 -12.29 1.99
N ASP A 273 -20.93 -12.90 0.90
CA ASP A 273 -21.60 -12.83 -0.41
C ASP A 273 -22.99 -13.46 -0.31
N SER A 274 -24.02 -12.60 -0.31
CA SER A 274 -25.40 -12.98 -0.05
C SER A 274 -26.19 -13.21 -1.34
N ASP A 275 -26.74 -14.43 -1.43
CA ASP A 275 -27.94 -14.81 -2.18
C ASP A 275 -27.81 -15.09 -3.70
N SER A 276 -27.59 -16.37 -4.02
CA SER A 276 -28.21 -17.03 -5.18
C SER A 276 -28.62 -18.46 -4.80
N GLU A 277 -29.92 -18.75 -4.74
CA GLU A 277 -30.46 -20.06 -4.33
C GLU A 277 -30.05 -21.21 -5.27
N GLU A 278 -29.29 -22.19 -4.77
CA GLU A 278 -29.32 -23.57 -5.27
C GLU A 278 -28.98 -24.56 -4.13
N GLU A 279 -29.79 -25.61 -3.93
CA GLU A 279 -29.52 -26.64 -2.91
C GLU A 279 -28.34 -27.54 -3.33
N LEU A 280 -27.40 -27.83 -2.42
CA LEU A 280 -27.18 -29.19 -1.85
C LEU A 280 -25.86 -29.31 -1.04
N ALA A 281 -25.88 -30.26 -0.10
CA ALA A 281 -24.73 -30.84 0.63
C ALA A 281 -23.87 -29.93 1.52
N ALA A 282 -24.08 -30.04 2.84
CA ALA A 282 -23.17 -29.47 3.85
C ALA A 282 -21.83 -30.23 3.93
N SER A 283 -20.75 -29.51 4.19
CA SER A 283 -19.41 -30.06 4.43
C SER A 283 -19.25 -30.61 5.87
N PRO A 284 -18.39 -31.63 6.09
CA PRO A 284 -18.19 -32.20 7.42
C PRO A 284 -17.25 -31.35 8.28
N THR A 285 -17.67 -31.04 9.51
CA THR A 285 -16.79 -30.46 10.53
C THR A 285 -15.77 -31.49 11.04
N PRO A 286 -14.53 -31.08 11.37
CA PRO A 286 -13.53 -31.98 11.95
C PRO A 286 -13.92 -32.40 13.38
N PRO A 287 -13.61 -33.65 13.79
CA PRO A 287 -13.95 -34.14 15.12
C PRO A 287 -13.04 -33.54 16.20
N LEU A 288 -13.62 -33.11 17.32
CA LEU A 288 -12.86 -32.70 18.51
C LEU A 288 -12.12 -33.91 19.14
N PRO A 289 -10.89 -33.72 19.65
CA PRO A 289 -10.14 -34.79 20.30
C PRO A 289 -10.81 -35.25 21.59
N ALA A 290 -10.85 -36.57 21.81
CA ALA A 290 -11.55 -37.17 22.95
C ALA A 290 -10.78 -36.98 24.27
N THR A 291 -11.45 -36.41 25.27
CA THR A 291 -10.92 -36.27 26.63
C THR A 291 -10.97 -37.60 27.38
N SER A 292 -9.84 -38.31 27.45
CA SER A 292 -9.72 -39.55 28.23
C SER A 292 -9.68 -39.26 29.73
N SER A 293 -10.80 -39.49 30.43
CA SER A 293 -10.90 -39.31 31.88
C SER A 293 -10.36 -40.54 32.64
N LEU A 294 -9.11 -40.44 33.12
CA LEU A 294 -8.49 -41.44 33.99
C LEU A 294 -8.54 -41.02 35.46
N GLN A 295 -9.50 -41.57 36.22
CA GLN A 295 -9.48 -41.66 37.68
C GLN A 295 -10.31 -42.86 38.17
N PRO A 296 -9.95 -43.52 39.28
CA PRO A 296 -8.63 -43.60 39.93
C PRO A 296 -7.96 -44.98 39.77
#